data_AF-X0WKY3-F1
#
_entry.id   AF-X0WKY3-F1
#
_cell.length_a   1.000
_cell.length_b   1.000
_cell.length_c   1.000
_cell.angle_alpha   90.00
_cell.angle_beta   90.00
_cell.angle_gamma   90.00
#
_symmetry.space_group_name_H-M   'P 1'
#
loop_
_entity.id
_entity.type
_entity.pdbx_description
1 polymer ?
#
loop_
_entity_poly.entity_id
_entity_poly.type
_entity_poly.pdbx_seq_one_letter_code
_entity_poly.pdbx_strand_id
1 'polypeptide(L)'
;LDCGNDASLQSAAGSIEFWLRADRLDQDQELIDLFEDDSQNYLSVRLTASNQIGILIEDNDLQLLDVVSDQALSAGALRHVTVTQDGSGVRMYLDGQALSTSGSNAGAWSDHLALAGLWIGAGHRSAFWGLLDEVRIYSRALEPNEVQRHFLGQADIAGDYIRIHHNTFRDGDMSAVVIRGVPAEPSSIHHNWFRDVNPDHAVRQTNALGNLEVITNHHGPEVPVGTRLPVAVPTAAPDSGAGPLEVIFDASASYTRPDAPEIVNWRWDFGD
;
A
#
# COMPACT_ATOMS: atom_id res chain seq x y z
N LEU A 1 -1.35 -24.81 -9.25
CA LEU A 1 -1.99 -23.81 -10.14
C LEU A 1 -0.95 -23.39 -11.16
N ASP A 2 -1.32 -23.32 -12.44
CA ASP A 2 -0.44 -22.81 -13.49
C ASP A 2 -0.73 -21.32 -13.72
N CYS A 3 0.32 -20.49 -13.64
CA CYS A 3 0.26 -19.04 -13.73
C CYS A 3 0.89 -18.49 -15.02
N GLY A 4 1.37 -19.35 -15.93
CA GLY A 4 2.04 -18.93 -17.17
C GLY A 4 3.46 -18.40 -16.93
N ASN A 5 3.99 -17.62 -17.88
CA ASN A 5 5.40 -17.27 -17.97
C ASN A 5 5.65 -15.79 -18.29
N ASP A 6 4.97 -14.89 -17.56
CA ASP A 6 5.12 -13.46 -17.78
C ASP A 6 6.58 -13.01 -17.64
N ALA A 7 7.08 -12.22 -18.59
CA ALA A 7 8.47 -11.76 -18.62
C ALA A 7 8.88 -10.95 -17.38
N SER A 8 7.92 -10.37 -16.64
CA SER A 8 8.19 -9.69 -15.37
C SER A 8 8.71 -10.60 -14.27
N LEU A 9 8.57 -11.93 -14.43
CA LEU A 9 9.11 -12.95 -13.53
C LEU A 9 10.61 -13.21 -13.74
N GLN A 10 11.21 -12.72 -14.84
CA GLN A 10 12.64 -12.86 -15.11
C GLN A 10 13.40 -11.63 -14.59
N SER A 11 14.08 -11.79 -13.45
CA SER A 11 14.85 -10.73 -12.80
C SER A 11 16.10 -11.25 -12.09
N ALA A 12 17.13 -10.40 -12.02
CA ALA A 12 18.40 -10.66 -11.32
C ALA A 12 18.26 -10.61 -9.78
N ALA A 13 17.17 -10.01 -9.31
CA ALA A 13 16.80 -9.89 -7.90
C ALA A 13 15.28 -10.01 -7.74
N GLY A 14 14.81 -10.38 -6.56
CA GLY A 14 13.39 -10.53 -6.36
C GLY A 14 12.98 -10.95 -4.96
N SER A 15 11.67 -11.08 -4.80
CA SER A 15 11.05 -11.63 -3.60
C SER A 15 9.85 -12.49 -3.94
N ILE A 16 9.68 -13.57 -3.20
CA ILE A 16 8.48 -14.41 -3.22
C ILE A 16 7.95 -14.44 -1.78
N GLU A 17 6.69 -14.07 -1.59
CA GLU A 17 6.02 -14.19 -0.30
C GLU A 17 4.66 -14.87 -0.44
N PHE A 18 4.23 -15.52 0.64
CA PHE A 18 2.94 -16.20 0.70
C PHE A 18 2.61 -16.57 2.14
N TRP A 19 1.32 -16.77 2.40
CA TRP A 19 0.86 -17.51 3.56
C TRP A 19 0.76 -18.99 3.21
N LEU A 20 1.18 -19.85 4.13
CA LEU A 20 1.06 -21.30 3.97
C LEU A 20 0.54 -21.99 5.22
N ARG A 21 -0.17 -23.10 5.04
CA ARG A 21 -0.43 -24.09 6.07
C ARG A 21 -0.13 -25.47 5.52
N ALA A 22 0.94 -26.11 6.01
CA ALA A 22 1.33 -27.44 5.57
C ALA A 22 0.45 -28.50 6.26
N ASP A 23 -0.21 -29.35 5.47
CA ASP A 23 -1.00 -30.49 5.95
C ASP A 23 -0.16 -31.78 5.99
N ARG A 24 0.95 -31.83 5.24
CA ARG A 24 1.96 -32.91 5.29
C ARG A 24 3.38 -32.36 5.47
N LEU A 25 4.14 -33.08 6.28
CA LEU A 25 5.54 -32.83 6.64
C LEU A 25 6.40 -34.05 6.28
N ASP A 26 7.69 -33.96 6.53
CA ASP A 26 8.70 -35.02 6.43
C ASP A 26 8.95 -35.52 5.00
N GLN A 27 8.69 -34.66 4.01
CA GLN A 27 8.91 -34.91 2.58
C GLN A 27 9.19 -33.60 1.84
N ASP A 28 9.97 -33.68 0.76
CA ASP A 28 10.17 -32.54 -0.13
C ASP A 28 8.89 -32.23 -0.90
N GLN A 29 8.53 -30.94 -0.93
CA GLN A 29 7.34 -30.41 -1.59
C GLN A 29 7.66 -29.06 -2.24
N GLU A 30 7.19 -28.89 -3.46
CA GLU A 30 7.37 -27.71 -4.33
C GLU A 30 6.23 -26.71 -4.07
N LEU A 31 6.58 -25.51 -3.61
CA LEU A 31 5.63 -24.47 -3.20
C LEU A 31 5.41 -23.45 -4.32
N ILE A 32 6.50 -22.89 -4.86
CA ILE A 32 6.51 -21.89 -5.92
C ILE A 32 7.66 -22.24 -6.86
N ASP A 33 7.33 -22.53 -8.11
CA ASP A 33 8.29 -23.07 -9.07
C ASP A 33 8.25 -22.25 -10.35
N LEU A 34 9.35 -21.58 -10.64
CA LEU A 34 9.64 -20.97 -11.93
C LEU A 34 10.55 -21.94 -12.68
N PHE A 35 10.16 -22.36 -13.88
CA PHE A 35 10.84 -23.46 -14.57
C PHE A 35 10.97 -23.19 -16.07
N GLU A 36 11.95 -23.83 -16.70
CA GLU A 36 12.09 -23.92 -18.16
C GLU A 36 11.25 -25.08 -18.74
N ASP A 37 11.38 -25.41 -20.02
CA ASP A 37 10.57 -26.48 -20.64
C ASP A 37 10.86 -27.90 -20.10
N ASP A 38 11.88 -28.04 -19.24
CA ASP A 38 12.27 -29.30 -18.61
C ASP A 38 12.21 -29.25 -17.07
N SER A 39 12.50 -30.39 -16.44
CA SER A 39 12.47 -30.53 -14.96
C SER A 39 13.83 -30.29 -14.29
N GLN A 40 14.80 -29.77 -15.04
CA GLN A 40 16.20 -29.68 -14.63
C GLN A 40 16.61 -28.24 -14.35
N ASN A 41 15.97 -27.25 -15.00
CA ASN A 41 16.27 -25.83 -14.79
C ASN A 41 15.08 -25.10 -14.15
N TYR A 42 15.30 -24.56 -12.96
CA TYR A 42 14.24 -23.96 -12.16
C TYR A 42 14.78 -23.09 -11.02
N LEU A 43 13.92 -22.17 -10.55
CA LEU A 43 13.93 -21.66 -9.19
C LEU A 43 12.72 -22.27 -8.46
N SER A 44 12.99 -23.03 -7.40
CA SER A 44 11.95 -23.68 -6.59
C SER A 44 12.04 -23.23 -5.14
N VAL A 45 11.00 -22.54 -4.66
CA VAL A 45 10.77 -22.39 -3.22
C VAL A 45 10.07 -23.65 -2.73
N ARG A 46 10.62 -24.28 -1.70
CA ARG A 46 10.26 -25.64 -1.29
C ARG A 46 10.09 -25.78 0.21
N LEU A 47 9.26 -26.73 0.62
CA LEU A 47 9.25 -27.29 1.97
C LEU A 47 10.07 -28.58 1.94
N THR A 48 11.18 -28.63 2.67
CA THR A 48 12.09 -29.78 2.64
C THR A 48 11.59 -30.94 3.51
N ALA A 49 12.18 -32.11 3.32
CA ALA A 49 11.93 -33.27 4.20
C ALA A 49 12.33 -33.04 5.66
N SER A 50 13.13 -32.02 5.95
CA SER A 50 13.43 -31.56 7.32
C SER A 50 12.43 -30.52 7.84
N ASN A 51 11.33 -30.29 7.11
CA ASN A 51 10.27 -29.32 7.37
C ASN A 51 10.72 -27.86 7.32
N GLN A 52 11.86 -27.58 6.71
CA GLN A 52 12.39 -26.22 6.58
C GLN A 52 11.89 -25.59 5.28
N ILE A 53 11.72 -24.28 5.27
CA ILE A 53 11.61 -23.55 4.00
C ILE A 53 12.99 -23.51 3.35
N GLY A 54 13.05 -23.83 2.07
CA GLY A 54 14.24 -23.75 1.25
C GLY A 54 13.97 -23.09 -0.10
N ILE A 55 15.05 -22.75 -0.78
CA ILE A 55 15.06 -22.37 -2.18
C ILE A 55 16.21 -23.09 -2.87
N LEU A 56 15.91 -23.73 -4.00
CA LEU A 56 16.88 -24.41 -4.87
C LEU A 56 16.80 -23.79 -6.25
N ILE A 57 17.97 -23.49 -6.82
CA ILE A 57 18.10 -22.96 -8.17
C ILE A 57 19.07 -23.84 -8.94
N GLU A 58 18.60 -24.38 -10.06
CA GLU A 58 19.39 -25.15 -11.02
C GLU A 58 19.29 -24.50 -12.40
N ASP A 59 20.42 -24.46 -13.11
CA ASP A 59 20.52 -23.97 -14.48
C ASP A 59 21.54 -24.79 -15.26
N ASN A 60 21.21 -25.18 -16.50
CA ASN A 60 22.02 -26.04 -17.36
C ASN A 60 22.55 -27.28 -16.62
N ASP A 61 21.68 -27.98 -15.88
CA ASP A 61 22.02 -29.15 -15.04
C ASP A 61 23.04 -28.86 -13.92
N LEU A 62 23.21 -27.59 -13.50
CA LEU A 62 24.10 -27.19 -12.43
C LEU A 62 23.32 -26.51 -11.30
N GLN A 63 23.53 -26.98 -10.07
CA GLN A 63 23.05 -26.29 -8.87
C GLN A 63 23.78 -24.96 -8.69
N LEU A 64 23.06 -23.85 -8.88
CA LEU A 64 23.55 -22.50 -8.64
C LEU A 64 23.40 -22.09 -7.17
N LEU A 65 22.32 -22.53 -6.54
CA LEU A 65 21.95 -22.11 -5.19
C LEU A 65 21.15 -23.21 -4.49
N ASP A 66 21.48 -23.51 -3.24
CA ASP A 66 20.63 -24.33 -2.37
C ASP A 66 20.73 -23.76 -0.96
N VAL A 67 19.66 -23.10 -0.53
CA VAL A 67 19.60 -22.41 0.76
C VAL A 67 18.37 -22.90 1.52
N VAL A 68 18.57 -23.26 2.78
CA VAL A 68 17.49 -23.65 3.71
C VAL A 68 17.52 -22.77 4.95
N SER A 69 16.34 -22.48 5.47
CA SER A 69 16.15 -21.81 6.76
C SER A 69 16.55 -22.70 7.94
N ASP A 70 16.90 -22.11 9.07
CA ASP A 70 17.26 -22.80 10.31
C ASP A 70 16.05 -23.28 11.13
N GLN A 71 14.83 -22.93 10.72
CA GLN A 71 13.60 -23.29 11.43
C GLN A 71 12.72 -24.27 10.65
N ALA A 72 12.32 -25.33 11.33
CA ALA A 72 11.32 -26.26 10.85
C ALA A 72 9.89 -25.75 11.12
N LEU A 73 9.00 -25.95 10.15
CA LEU A 73 7.58 -25.68 10.27
C LEU A 73 6.87 -26.79 11.05
N SER A 74 5.71 -26.45 11.60
CA SER A 74 4.77 -27.39 12.21
C SER A 74 3.53 -27.54 11.33
N ALA A 75 2.98 -28.76 11.29
CA ALA A 75 1.79 -29.06 10.51
C ALA A 75 0.57 -28.29 11.03
N GLY A 76 -0.30 -27.86 10.13
CA GLY A 76 -1.58 -27.23 10.46
C GLY A 76 -1.50 -25.79 10.99
N ALA A 77 -0.30 -25.21 11.16
CA ALA A 77 -0.13 -23.80 11.51
C ALA A 77 -0.09 -22.94 10.24
N LEU A 78 -0.89 -21.86 10.21
CA LEU A 78 -0.80 -20.84 9.18
C LEU A 78 0.42 -19.96 9.48
N ARG A 79 1.36 -19.85 8.53
CA ARG A 79 2.62 -19.12 8.65
C ARG A 79 2.79 -18.19 7.45
N HIS A 80 3.42 -17.03 7.65
CA HIS A 80 3.82 -16.16 6.56
C HIS A 80 5.29 -16.39 6.23
N VAL A 81 5.60 -16.62 4.97
CA VAL A 81 6.96 -16.87 4.48
C VAL A 81 7.31 -15.81 3.47
N THR A 82 8.56 -15.33 3.55
CA THR A 82 9.14 -14.48 2.52
C THR A 82 10.56 -14.89 2.22
N VAL A 83 10.88 -15.04 0.95
CA VAL A 83 12.23 -15.28 0.43
C VAL A 83 12.61 -14.06 -0.40
N THR A 84 13.73 -13.42 -0.09
CA THR A 84 14.24 -12.26 -0.83
C THR A 84 15.66 -12.49 -1.29
N GLN A 85 16.04 -11.87 -2.40
CA GLN A 85 17.40 -11.90 -2.93
C GLN A 85 17.70 -10.54 -3.58
N ASP A 86 18.87 -9.97 -3.26
CA ASP A 86 19.32 -8.63 -3.67
C ASP A 86 20.61 -8.64 -4.52
N GLY A 87 20.95 -9.77 -5.15
CA GLY A 87 22.21 -9.99 -5.85
C GLY A 87 23.38 -10.43 -4.96
N SER A 88 23.28 -10.30 -3.63
CA SER A 88 24.34 -10.71 -2.68
C SER A 88 24.08 -12.06 -2.00
N GLY A 89 22.82 -12.52 -2.05
CA GLY A 89 22.38 -13.80 -1.51
C GLY A 89 20.93 -13.76 -1.06
N VAL A 90 20.39 -14.95 -0.80
CA VAL A 90 19.04 -15.16 -0.27
C VAL A 90 18.96 -14.79 1.21
N ARG A 91 17.86 -14.15 1.58
CA ARG A 91 17.38 -13.98 2.97
C ARG A 91 15.99 -14.59 3.07
N MET A 92 15.68 -15.17 4.22
CA MET A 92 14.39 -15.79 4.49
C MET A 92 13.77 -15.20 5.76
N TYR A 93 12.45 -15.11 5.76
CA TYR A 93 11.66 -14.61 6.87
C TYR A 93 10.49 -15.55 7.14
N LEU A 94 10.17 -15.71 8.43
CA LEU A 94 9.01 -16.45 8.90
C LEU A 94 8.27 -15.57 9.90
N ASP A 95 6.99 -15.34 9.65
CA ASP A 95 6.14 -14.45 10.45
C ASP A 95 6.76 -13.05 10.65
N GLY A 96 7.32 -12.50 9.57
CA GLY A 96 7.98 -11.19 9.56
C GLY A 96 9.37 -11.13 10.21
N GLN A 97 9.86 -12.23 10.81
CA GLN A 97 11.17 -12.27 11.45
C GLN A 97 12.22 -12.92 10.54
N ALA A 98 13.42 -12.32 10.47
CA ALA A 98 14.53 -12.88 9.70
C ALA A 98 15.01 -14.20 10.32
N LEU A 99 15.30 -15.17 9.46
CA LEU A 99 15.84 -16.48 9.82
C LEU A 99 17.34 -16.54 9.55
N SER A 100 18.04 -17.43 10.25
CA SER A 100 19.36 -17.83 9.78
C SER A 100 19.20 -18.81 8.64
N THR A 101 20.16 -18.80 7.71
CA THR A 101 20.15 -19.69 6.56
C THR A 101 21.46 -20.46 6.46
N SER A 102 21.41 -21.65 5.88
CA SER A 102 22.59 -22.46 5.57
C SER A 102 22.52 -23.01 4.15
N GLY A 103 23.66 -23.49 3.63
CA GLY A 103 23.77 -24.00 2.26
C GLY A 103 24.63 -23.13 1.36
N SER A 104 24.57 -23.38 0.05
CA SER A 104 25.29 -22.61 -0.97
C SER A 104 24.47 -21.38 -1.33
N ASN A 105 24.81 -20.25 -0.71
CA ASN A 105 24.13 -18.98 -0.94
C ASN A 105 24.92 -18.13 -1.95
N ALA A 106 24.32 -17.90 -3.12
CA ALA A 106 24.91 -17.15 -4.23
C ALA A 106 23.96 -16.05 -4.72
N GLY A 107 24.46 -15.15 -5.57
CA GLY A 107 23.70 -14.06 -6.16
C GLY A 107 22.81 -14.46 -7.34
N ALA A 108 22.20 -15.65 -7.33
CA ALA A 108 21.32 -16.12 -8.41
C ALA A 108 19.83 -15.89 -8.07
N TRP A 109 19.01 -15.60 -9.08
CA TRP A 109 17.55 -15.50 -8.93
C TRP A 109 16.79 -16.15 -10.10
N SER A 110 16.32 -15.41 -11.10
CA SER A 110 15.42 -15.97 -12.15
C SER A 110 15.74 -15.51 -13.57
N ASP A 111 16.66 -14.57 -13.72
CA ASP A 111 17.10 -14.01 -15.00
C ASP A 111 17.91 -14.97 -15.88
N HIS A 112 18.42 -16.06 -15.31
CA HIS A 112 19.08 -17.12 -16.06
C HIS A 112 18.10 -18.06 -16.77
N LEU A 113 16.83 -18.12 -16.34
CA LEU A 113 15.83 -19.05 -16.87
C LEU A 113 15.24 -18.53 -18.18
N ALA A 114 15.19 -19.39 -19.20
CA ALA A 114 14.28 -19.29 -20.33
C ALA A 114 12.87 -19.74 -19.90
N LEU A 115 12.18 -18.86 -19.18
CA LEU A 115 10.96 -19.20 -18.43
C LEU A 115 9.84 -19.79 -19.31
N ALA A 116 9.49 -21.05 -19.02
CA ALA A 116 8.37 -21.75 -19.63
C ALA A 116 7.10 -21.63 -18.80
N GLY A 117 7.23 -21.49 -17.48
CA GLY A 117 6.07 -21.35 -16.60
C GLY A 117 6.37 -21.03 -15.15
N LEU A 118 5.29 -20.75 -14.43
CA LEU A 118 5.22 -20.57 -12.98
C LEU A 118 4.11 -21.47 -12.44
N TRP A 119 4.45 -22.34 -11.49
CA TRP A 119 3.50 -23.14 -10.74
C TRP A 119 3.44 -22.73 -9.27
N ILE A 120 2.22 -22.73 -8.72
CA ILE A 120 1.94 -22.51 -7.31
C ILE A 120 1.35 -23.79 -6.72
N GLY A 121 2.01 -24.35 -5.70
CA GLY A 121 1.64 -25.58 -4.99
C GLY A 121 1.71 -26.85 -5.85
N ALA A 122 2.42 -26.78 -6.97
CA ALA A 122 2.63 -27.88 -7.91
C ALA A 122 4.07 -27.79 -8.43
N GLY A 123 4.61 -28.91 -8.90
CA GLY A 123 5.99 -29.01 -9.32
C GLY A 123 6.24 -30.29 -10.09
N HIS A 124 7.42 -30.41 -10.70
CA HIS A 124 7.78 -31.58 -11.51
C HIS A 124 7.98 -32.83 -10.66
N ARG A 125 8.33 -32.67 -9.38
CA ARG A 125 8.77 -33.76 -8.49
C ARG A 125 7.71 -34.08 -7.45
N SER A 126 7.18 -33.08 -6.76
CA SER A 126 6.28 -33.28 -5.62
C SER A 126 5.42 -32.05 -5.33
N ALA A 127 4.11 -32.16 -5.54
CA ALA A 127 3.17 -31.09 -5.22
C ALA A 127 3.04 -30.84 -3.71
N PHE A 128 2.72 -29.60 -3.35
CA PHE A 128 2.46 -29.22 -1.96
C PHE A 128 1.09 -29.67 -1.47
N TRP A 129 1.06 -30.23 -0.26
CA TRP A 129 -0.14 -30.65 0.44
C TRP A 129 -0.44 -29.68 1.57
N GLY A 130 -1.30 -28.71 1.28
CA GLY A 130 -1.70 -27.69 2.24
C GLY A 130 -2.48 -26.55 1.62
N LEU A 131 -2.52 -25.43 2.34
CA LEU A 131 -3.02 -24.16 1.83
C LEU A 131 -1.85 -23.26 1.46
N LEU A 132 -1.96 -22.62 0.29
CA LEU A 132 -1.19 -21.43 -0.08
C LEU A 132 -2.19 -20.30 -0.31
N ASP A 133 -1.90 -19.13 0.24
CA ASP A 133 -2.76 -17.96 0.11
C ASP A 133 -1.90 -16.69 -0.02
N GLU A 134 -2.48 -15.65 -0.60
CA GLU A 134 -1.88 -14.32 -0.71
C GLU A 134 -0.45 -14.34 -1.28
N VAL A 135 -0.24 -15.19 -2.31
CA VAL A 135 1.05 -15.33 -3.00
C VAL A 135 1.37 -14.04 -3.77
N ARG A 136 2.54 -13.47 -3.53
CA ARG A 136 3.06 -12.30 -4.24
C ARG A 136 4.50 -12.53 -4.69
N ILE A 137 4.81 -12.10 -5.91
CA ILE A 137 6.14 -12.18 -6.51
C ILE A 137 6.54 -10.78 -6.95
N TYR A 138 7.76 -10.38 -6.60
CA TYR A 138 8.33 -9.06 -6.85
C TYR A 138 9.63 -9.20 -7.64
N SER A 139 9.85 -8.31 -8.62
CA SER A 139 11.11 -8.18 -9.35
C SER A 139 12.19 -7.40 -8.58
N ARG A 140 12.01 -7.23 -7.26
CA ARG A 140 12.97 -6.60 -6.34
C ARG A 140 13.03 -7.33 -5.01
N ALA A 141 14.13 -7.18 -4.29
CA ALA A 141 14.21 -7.55 -2.89
C ALA A 141 13.27 -6.66 -2.05
N LEU A 142 12.46 -7.27 -1.20
CA LEU A 142 11.74 -6.59 -0.13
C LEU A 142 12.71 -6.33 1.03
N GLU A 143 12.64 -5.13 1.58
CA GLU A 143 13.37 -4.75 2.77
C GLU A 143 12.73 -5.38 4.03
N PRO A 144 13.48 -5.61 5.12
CA PRO A 144 12.95 -6.23 6.34
C PRO A 144 11.69 -5.55 6.89
N ASN A 145 11.63 -4.22 6.80
CA ASN A 145 10.46 -3.46 7.25
C ASN A 145 9.23 -3.70 6.36
N GLU A 146 9.41 -3.90 5.05
CA GLU A 146 8.31 -4.23 4.14
C GLU A 146 7.75 -5.62 4.46
N VAL A 147 8.63 -6.60 4.64
CA VAL A 147 8.26 -7.97 5.05
C VAL A 147 7.48 -7.95 6.37
N GLN A 148 7.96 -7.21 7.36
CA GLN A 148 7.27 -7.07 8.64
C GLN A 148 5.88 -6.43 8.51
N ARG A 149 5.71 -5.43 7.63
CA ARG A 149 4.41 -4.80 7.36
C ARG A 149 3.46 -5.77 6.67
N HIS A 150 3.93 -6.51 5.67
CA HIS A 150 3.11 -7.49 4.94
C HIS A 150 2.61 -8.60 5.87
N PHE A 151 3.48 -9.15 6.73
CA PHE A 151 3.10 -10.13 7.75
C PHE A 151 1.99 -9.60 8.69
N LEU A 152 2.11 -8.35 9.15
CA LEU A 152 1.14 -7.73 10.04
C LEU A 152 -0.19 -7.36 9.36
N GLY A 153 -0.34 -7.65 8.05
CA GLY A 153 -1.51 -7.25 7.27
C GLY A 153 -1.62 -5.73 7.12
N GLN A 154 -0.50 -5.02 7.29
CA GLN A 154 -0.38 -3.60 7.00
C GLN A 154 -0.13 -3.51 5.50
N ALA A 155 -1.18 -3.75 4.70
CA ALA A 155 -1.08 -3.62 3.26
C ALA A 155 -0.59 -2.22 2.92
N ASP A 156 0.38 -2.11 2.02
CA ASP A 156 0.64 -0.86 1.35
C ASP A 156 -0.65 -0.42 0.65
N ILE A 157 -0.92 0.87 0.66
CA ILE A 157 -1.95 1.44 -0.19
C ILE A 157 -1.59 1.07 -1.64
N ALA A 158 -2.58 0.72 -2.46
CA ALA A 158 -2.33 0.55 -3.89
C ALA A 158 -1.84 1.90 -4.48
N GLY A 159 -0.52 2.09 -4.57
CA GLY A 159 0.15 3.28 -5.14
C GLY A 159 1.16 3.97 -4.21
N ASP A 160 2.03 4.79 -4.79
CA ASP A 160 3.11 5.51 -4.07
C ASP A 160 2.56 6.63 -3.18
N TYR A 161 1.62 7.44 -3.70
CA TYR A 161 0.94 8.51 -2.95
C TYR A 161 -0.57 8.58 -3.26
N ILE A 162 -1.33 9.14 -2.33
CA ILE A 162 -2.74 9.55 -2.49
C ILE A 162 -2.85 11.07 -2.37
N ARG A 163 -3.59 11.70 -3.29
CA ARG A 163 -4.08 13.08 -3.14
C ARG A 163 -5.59 13.16 -3.38
N ILE A 164 -6.36 13.48 -2.33
CA ILE A 164 -7.82 13.68 -2.43
C ILE A 164 -8.12 15.14 -2.10
N HIS A 165 -8.64 15.90 -3.06
CA HIS A 165 -8.91 17.33 -2.87
C HIS A 165 -10.06 17.87 -3.71
N HIS A 166 -10.74 18.89 -3.19
CA HIS A 166 -11.91 19.55 -3.81
C HIS A 166 -13.10 18.63 -4.12
N ASN A 167 -13.28 17.58 -3.30
CA ASN A 167 -14.43 16.68 -3.40
C ASN A 167 -15.49 17.00 -2.34
N THR A 168 -16.70 16.48 -2.57
CA THR A 168 -17.83 16.52 -1.62
C THR A 168 -18.19 15.09 -1.25
N PHE A 169 -18.05 14.75 0.04
CA PHE A 169 -18.42 13.44 0.59
C PHE A 169 -19.70 13.59 1.40
N ARG A 170 -20.79 12.96 0.94
CA ARG A 170 -22.14 13.12 1.51
C ARG A 170 -22.56 12.03 2.50
N ASP A 171 -21.74 11.00 2.68
CA ASP A 171 -21.97 9.98 3.69
C ASP A 171 -21.69 10.57 5.09
N GLY A 172 -22.58 10.30 6.04
CA GLY A 172 -22.41 10.67 7.44
C GLY A 172 -22.62 9.49 8.39
N ASP A 173 -23.02 8.33 7.87
CA ASP A 173 -23.24 7.11 8.66
C ASP A 173 -21.99 6.23 8.65
N MET A 174 -21.18 6.31 7.58
CA MET A 174 -19.89 5.64 7.46
C MET A 174 -18.74 6.62 7.23
N SER A 175 -17.53 6.17 7.55
CA SER A 175 -16.30 6.84 7.16
C SER A 175 -16.23 7.01 5.64
N ALA A 176 -16.19 8.25 5.19
CA ALA A 176 -16.16 8.59 3.77
C ALA A 176 -14.87 8.17 3.07
N VAL A 177 -13.74 8.21 3.78
CA VAL A 177 -12.44 7.75 3.29
C VAL A 177 -11.81 6.84 4.32
N VAL A 178 -11.54 5.60 3.93
CA VAL A 178 -10.77 4.63 4.73
C VAL A 178 -9.52 4.23 3.96
N ILE A 179 -8.37 4.52 4.55
CA ILE A 179 -7.07 4.11 4.05
C ILE A 179 -6.60 2.95 4.91
N ARG A 180 -6.24 1.83 4.27
CA ARG A 180 -5.73 0.63 4.93
C ARG A 180 -4.25 0.51 4.59
N GLY A 181 -3.38 1.11 5.39
CA GLY A 181 -1.94 1.14 5.13
C GLY A 181 -1.25 2.49 5.32
N VAL A 182 0.07 2.51 5.10
CA VAL A 182 0.91 3.71 5.09
C VAL A 182 1.36 3.97 3.64
N PRO A 183 1.06 5.15 3.05
CA PRO A 183 1.58 5.50 1.73
C PRO A 183 3.11 5.50 1.69
N ALA A 184 3.72 5.07 0.58
CA ALA A 184 5.18 5.07 0.43
C ALA A 184 5.76 6.50 0.40
N GLU A 185 5.04 7.43 -0.23
CA GLU A 185 5.36 8.86 -0.28
C GLU A 185 4.34 9.71 0.49
N PRO A 186 4.72 10.92 0.98
CA PRO A 186 3.80 11.82 1.65
C PRO A 186 2.52 12.10 0.85
N SER A 187 1.38 11.76 1.44
CA SER A 187 0.05 11.82 0.84
C SER A 187 -0.84 12.83 1.58
N SER A 188 -1.87 13.34 0.91
CA SER A 188 -2.73 14.39 1.47
C SER A 188 -4.21 14.24 1.14
N ILE A 189 -5.06 14.58 2.11
CA ILE A 189 -6.50 14.75 1.95
C ILE A 189 -6.83 16.17 2.39
N HIS A 190 -7.17 17.04 1.45
CA HIS A 190 -7.30 18.48 1.74
C HIS A 190 -8.31 19.22 0.87
N HIS A 191 -8.90 20.32 1.36
CA HIS A 191 -9.94 21.10 0.66
C HIS A 191 -11.14 20.28 0.20
N ASN A 192 -11.46 19.19 0.89
CA ASN A 192 -12.71 18.47 0.69
C ASN A 192 -13.76 18.98 1.66
N TRP A 193 -15.01 18.71 1.34
CA TRP A 193 -16.13 18.89 2.25
C TRP A 193 -16.71 17.52 2.61
N PHE A 194 -16.80 17.21 3.90
CA PHE A 194 -17.39 16.00 4.45
C PHE A 194 -18.67 16.36 5.19
N ARG A 195 -19.76 15.64 4.91
CA ARG A 195 -21.01 15.78 5.66
C ARG A 195 -20.85 15.42 7.13
N ASP A 196 -19.96 14.48 7.41
CA ASP A 196 -19.62 14.03 8.74
C ASP A 196 -18.97 15.15 9.56
N VAL A 197 -19.48 15.34 10.78
CA VAL A 197 -19.03 16.37 11.74
C VAL A 197 -17.76 15.95 12.50
N ASN A 198 -17.44 14.66 12.53
CA ASN A 198 -16.27 14.13 13.23
C ASN A 198 -15.14 13.86 12.22
N PRO A 199 -14.05 14.65 12.22
CA PRO A 199 -12.94 14.45 11.29
C PRO A 199 -12.31 13.06 11.36
N ASP A 200 -12.18 12.50 12.56
CA ASP A 200 -11.58 11.19 12.80
C ASP A 200 -12.50 10.03 12.36
N HIS A 201 -13.80 10.30 12.22
CA HIS A 201 -14.73 9.34 11.62
C HIS A 201 -14.81 9.51 10.11
N ALA A 202 -14.81 10.75 9.62
CA ALA A 202 -14.90 11.08 8.19
C ALA A 202 -13.74 10.48 7.38
N VAL A 203 -12.52 10.56 7.94
CA VAL A 203 -11.30 10.04 7.33
C VAL A 203 -10.57 9.16 8.34
N ARG A 204 -10.36 7.90 7.99
CA ARG A 204 -9.68 6.94 8.86
C ARG A 204 -8.51 6.29 8.15
N GLN A 205 -7.33 6.36 8.75
CA GLN A 205 -6.23 5.48 8.43
C GLN A 205 -6.25 4.28 9.39
N THR A 206 -6.18 3.08 8.86
CA THR A 206 -6.29 1.81 9.57
C THR A 206 -5.20 0.86 9.08
N ASN A 207 -4.86 -0.16 9.87
CA ASN A 207 -3.83 -1.15 9.54
C ASN A 207 -2.47 -0.49 9.20
N ALA A 208 -1.98 0.35 10.14
CA ALA A 208 -0.79 1.22 10.13
C ALA A 208 -1.08 2.71 9.88
N LEU A 209 -0.27 3.59 10.49
CA LEU A 209 -0.44 5.06 10.51
C LEU A 209 0.86 5.75 10.07
N GLY A 210 0.75 6.85 9.31
CA GLY A 210 1.91 7.63 8.84
C GLY A 210 1.81 8.02 7.36
N ASN A 211 2.70 8.91 6.92
CA ASN A 211 2.78 9.46 5.55
C ASN A 211 1.47 10.01 4.97
N LEU A 212 0.48 10.32 5.80
CA LEU A 212 -0.80 10.87 5.40
C LEU A 212 -1.11 12.11 6.22
N GLU A 213 -1.36 13.21 5.52
CA GLU A 213 -1.79 14.48 6.11
C GLU A 213 -3.26 14.77 5.76
N VAL A 214 -4.09 14.98 6.78
CA VAL A 214 -5.51 15.33 6.61
C VAL A 214 -5.71 16.75 7.11
N ILE A 215 -5.74 17.71 6.19
CA ILE A 215 -5.69 19.15 6.51
C ILE A 215 -6.70 19.95 5.70
N THR A 216 -7.14 21.10 6.21
CA THR A 216 -7.93 22.07 5.44
C THR A 216 -9.20 21.47 4.82
N ASN A 217 -9.81 20.47 5.47
CA ASN A 217 -11.11 19.93 5.09
C ASN A 217 -12.21 20.61 5.90
N HIS A 218 -13.38 20.74 5.29
CA HIS A 218 -14.58 21.19 5.97
C HIS A 218 -15.41 19.98 6.41
N HIS A 219 -15.91 20.02 7.64
CA HIS A 219 -16.71 18.96 8.25
C HIS A 219 -18.03 19.56 8.74
N GLY A 220 -19.15 18.97 8.35
CA GLY A 220 -20.45 19.43 8.81
C GLY A 220 -21.60 19.08 7.87
N PRO A 221 -22.85 19.16 8.34
CA PRO A 221 -24.02 18.76 7.57
C PRO A 221 -24.17 19.58 6.29
N GLU A 222 -24.76 18.97 5.24
CA GLU A 222 -25.08 19.67 3.99
C GLU A 222 -25.96 20.87 4.32
N VAL A 223 -25.45 22.06 4.02
CA VAL A 223 -26.25 23.27 4.15
C VAL A 223 -27.35 23.16 3.10
N PRO A 224 -28.65 23.23 3.48
CA PRO A 224 -29.74 23.01 2.53
C PRO A 224 -29.59 23.88 1.28
N VAL A 225 -29.73 23.27 0.10
CA VAL A 225 -29.68 23.96 -1.19
C VAL A 225 -30.73 25.07 -1.19
N GLY A 226 -30.26 26.32 -1.09
CA GLY A 226 -31.09 27.51 -0.85
C GLY A 226 -30.36 28.65 -0.14
N THR A 227 -29.23 28.39 0.51
CA THR A 227 -28.43 29.44 1.15
C THR A 227 -27.49 30.12 0.16
N ARG A 228 -27.95 31.20 -0.46
CA ARG A 228 -27.03 32.21 -1.01
C ARG A 228 -26.20 32.77 0.14
N LEU A 229 -24.87 32.69 0.05
CA LEU A 229 -23.97 33.37 0.98
C LEU A 229 -24.26 34.89 0.97
N PRO A 230 -24.00 35.63 2.07
CA PRO A 230 -24.13 37.09 2.06
C PRO A 230 -23.25 37.70 0.95
N VAL A 231 -23.80 38.67 0.22
CA VAL A 231 -23.08 39.39 -0.84
C VAL A 231 -22.64 40.75 -0.28
N ALA A 232 -21.33 40.97 -0.23
CA ALA A 232 -20.76 42.26 0.14
C ALA A 232 -20.77 43.22 -1.05
N VAL A 233 -21.27 44.43 -0.86
CA VAL A 233 -21.31 45.49 -1.87
C VAL A 233 -20.66 46.75 -1.30
N PRO A 234 -19.33 46.83 -1.26
CA PRO A 234 -18.62 48.00 -0.74
C PRO A 234 -18.53 49.11 -1.80
N THR A 235 -18.63 50.35 -1.35
CA THR A 235 -18.39 51.57 -2.13
C THR A 235 -17.48 52.51 -1.35
N ALA A 236 -16.73 53.34 -2.07
CA ALA A 236 -15.87 54.37 -1.50
C ALA A 236 -15.99 55.64 -2.36
N ALA A 237 -16.15 56.80 -1.72
CA ALA A 237 -16.24 58.09 -2.41
C ALA A 237 -15.64 59.24 -1.59
N PRO A 238 -14.93 60.20 -2.21
CA PRO A 238 -14.47 60.17 -3.61
C PRO A 238 -13.35 59.14 -3.83
N ASP A 239 -13.20 58.66 -5.07
CA ASP A 239 -12.21 57.65 -5.47
C ASP A 239 -10.80 58.23 -5.69
N SER A 240 -10.68 59.56 -5.75
CA SER A 240 -9.44 60.29 -6.01
C SER A 240 -9.54 61.76 -5.60
N GLY A 241 -8.39 62.42 -5.36
CA GLY A 241 -8.32 63.83 -4.98
C GLY A 241 -6.95 64.26 -4.45
N ALA A 242 -6.80 65.54 -4.12
CA ALA A 242 -5.58 66.09 -3.52
C ALA A 242 -5.60 65.90 -1.98
N GLY A 243 -4.46 65.52 -1.41
CA GLY A 243 -4.34 65.26 0.04
C GLY A 243 -4.30 66.53 0.90
N PRO A 244 -4.81 66.48 2.16
CA PRO A 244 -5.52 65.36 2.77
C PRO A 244 -6.95 65.23 2.21
N LEU A 245 -7.32 64.01 1.82
CA LEU A 245 -8.63 63.68 1.25
C LEU A 245 -9.40 62.79 2.22
N GLU A 246 -10.56 63.24 2.65
CA GLU A 246 -11.52 62.42 3.38
C GLU A 246 -12.25 61.50 2.40
N VAL A 247 -12.25 60.19 2.67
CA VAL A 247 -12.93 59.17 1.86
C VAL A 247 -13.96 58.47 2.74
N ILE A 248 -15.21 58.44 2.28
CA ILE A 248 -16.31 57.76 2.96
C ILE A 248 -16.45 56.36 2.37
N PHE A 249 -16.42 55.35 3.25
CA PHE A 249 -16.70 53.96 2.89
C PHE A 249 -18.13 53.60 3.29
N ASP A 250 -18.88 52.99 2.36
CA ASP A 250 -20.25 52.55 2.57
C ASP A 250 -20.44 51.12 2.05
N ALA A 251 -20.96 50.24 2.90
CA ALA A 251 -21.32 48.85 2.57
C ALA A 251 -22.81 48.55 2.87
N SER A 252 -23.63 49.59 3.01
CA SER A 252 -25.07 49.50 3.28
C SER A 252 -25.85 48.75 2.19
N ALA A 253 -25.31 48.71 0.96
CA ALA A 253 -25.86 47.93 -0.15
C ALA A 253 -25.58 46.41 -0.05
N SER A 254 -24.80 45.96 0.94
CA SER A 254 -24.58 44.53 1.19
C SER A 254 -25.88 43.87 1.60
N TYR A 255 -26.11 42.63 1.15
CA TYR A 255 -27.38 41.95 1.38
C TYR A 255 -27.20 40.46 1.68
N THR A 256 -28.14 39.93 2.44
CA THR A 256 -28.34 38.50 2.64
C THR A 256 -29.58 38.05 1.85
N ARG A 257 -29.92 36.76 1.90
CA ARG A 257 -31.20 36.31 1.33
C ARG A 257 -32.40 36.95 2.08
N PRO A 258 -33.57 37.14 1.44
CA PRO A 258 -34.73 37.81 2.05
C PRO A 258 -35.25 37.18 3.35
N ASP A 259 -34.89 35.93 3.63
CA ASP A 259 -35.29 35.14 4.81
C ASP A 259 -34.14 34.91 5.82
N ALA A 260 -32.99 35.57 5.64
CA ALA A 260 -31.88 35.51 6.59
C ALA A 260 -31.91 36.68 7.59
N PRO A 261 -31.25 36.53 8.76
CA PRO A 261 -31.07 37.65 9.69
C PRO A 261 -30.43 38.85 9.00
N GLU A 262 -30.82 40.05 9.41
CA GLU A 262 -30.24 41.31 8.94
C GLU A 262 -28.73 41.36 9.22
N ILE A 263 -27.99 42.08 8.38
CA ILE A 263 -26.57 42.37 8.63
C ILE A 263 -26.50 43.30 9.83
N VAL A 264 -25.90 42.82 10.94
CA VAL A 264 -25.83 43.56 12.20
C VAL A 264 -24.48 44.26 12.44
N ASN A 265 -23.46 43.99 11.61
CA ASN A 265 -22.16 44.63 11.74
C ASN A 265 -21.39 44.64 10.42
N TRP A 266 -20.57 45.67 10.21
CA TRP A 266 -19.63 45.81 9.10
C TRP A 266 -18.23 46.04 9.67
N ARG A 267 -17.22 45.33 9.15
CA ARG A 267 -15.81 45.56 9.50
C ARG A 267 -15.02 45.86 8.24
N TRP A 268 -14.08 46.80 8.34
CA TRP A 268 -13.11 47.10 7.30
C TRP A 268 -11.73 46.79 7.85
N ASP A 269 -10.91 46.10 7.07
CA ASP A 269 -9.53 45.74 7.41
C ASP A 269 -8.65 46.16 6.23
N PHE A 270 -7.81 47.16 6.46
CA PHE A 270 -6.95 47.75 5.43
C PHE A 270 -5.51 47.21 5.50
N GLY A 271 -5.23 46.29 6.43
CA GLY A 271 -3.94 45.60 6.54
C GLY A 271 -2.75 46.46 6.95
N ASP A 272 -3.00 47.63 7.55
CA ASP A 272 -1.98 48.55 8.10
C ASP A 272 -1.75 48.40 9.62
#